data_AF-A0A511T4P7-F1
#
_entry.id   AF-A0A511T4P7-F1
#
_cell.length_a   1.000
_cell.length_b   1.000
_cell.length_c   1.000
_cell.angle_alpha   90.00
_cell.angle_beta   90.00
_cell.angle_gamma   90.00
#
_symmetry.space_group_name_H-M   'P 1'
#
loop_
_entity.id
_entity.type
_entity.pdbx_description
1 polymer ?
#
loop_
_entity_poly.entity_id
_entity_poly.type
_entity_poly.pdbx_seq_one_letter_code
_entity_poly.pdbx_strand_id
1 'polypeptide(L)'
;MRHAARFPPREPGRCRSWASRRPSSFKTYNPCGPAVWPSGYKPLTLPPFPACYSANPDGRQDDILCAPAQREGDGMRGILMTWALVILWMAGCGGATPGNSAPSGPPSTEDFFRSGSRLRFEVTTTRDGLRWPGNLFDQTRGAVCDWTKAAPDGAYYCISGVAPQGLLLRVGETGDFYADADCSQQLWLTSSTGDASPFISIRSALHDGLPRFFTRGEHFTGTVHTRKQDGACVQRPISNGVTAFRVGPEVPAGTFVRGELRERHAGPGIATVFIEGEDGSSHFDHLRATEHDLPCLAGLASDDVSRCLPLPLNNQTASGPTPSIWANETCTEPAYHSPSCTLPRLAVHFESKQCTTRIHVLSVVERLTQTHFQQADGNCQPTALAFPCYVRAGEEVPAQTWPEAIPIDMATHGRLTVRGLNLAHSAMIPTALLDTQVGMECRFRKDVEGTSRCLPTSLELSFTGLHADNACTQPLFESSREECLQTSLATVRDVSTGGFRVHERGSRHDGELFQRLVSPDGTTRCLERTRQPGVTYWRTGAEIPATSFVPGTPSIE
;
A
#
# COMPACT_ATOMS: atom_id res chain seq x y z
N MET A 1 -39.25 30.39 -66.48
CA MET A 1 -38.56 30.73 -65.21
C MET A 1 -38.85 29.60 -64.22
N ARG A 2 -37.83 29.17 -63.46
CA ARG A 2 -37.64 27.81 -62.96
C ARG A 2 -38.66 27.36 -61.90
N HIS A 3 -39.14 26.12 -62.06
CA HIS A 3 -39.88 25.30 -61.08
C HIS A 3 -38.96 24.81 -59.96
N ALA A 4 -39.46 24.77 -58.72
CA ALA A 4 -38.91 23.94 -57.64
C ALA A 4 -40.05 23.36 -56.80
N ALA A 5 -40.03 22.03 -56.68
CA ALA A 5 -41.05 21.19 -56.06
C ALA A 5 -40.88 21.08 -54.53
N ARG A 6 -42.01 20.83 -53.85
CA ARG A 6 -42.14 20.59 -52.42
C ARG A 6 -41.62 19.20 -52.03
N PHE A 7 -40.85 19.11 -50.96
CA PHE A 7 -40.56 17.86 -50.23
C PHE A 7 -41.38 17.82 -48.92
N PRO A 8 -41.95 16.66 -48.54
CA PRO A 8 -42.57 16.48 -47.22
C PRO A 8 -41.54 16.01 -46.16
N PRO A 9 -41.85 16.16 -44.85
CA PRO A 9 -40.94 15.87 -43.75
C PRO A 9 -40.79 14.35 -43.50
N ARG A 10 -39.59 13.96 -43.05
CA ARG A 10 -39.23 12.59 -42.64
C ARG A 10 -39.75 12.30 -41.23
N GLU A 11 -40.41 11.15 -41.09
CA GLU A 11 -40.78 10.52 -39.81
C GLU A 11 -39.55 9.92 -39.08
N PRO A 12 -39.58 9.84 -37.73
CA PRO A 12 -38.54 9.20 -36.94
C PRO A 12 -38.66 7.66 -36.96
N GLY A 13 -37.51 7.00 -37.16
CA GLY A 13 -37.36 5.56 -37.25
C GLY A 13 -37.72 4.80 -35.97
N ARG A 14 -38.45 3.70 -36.16
CA ARG A 14 -38.82 2.70 -35.15
C ARG A 14 -37.58 1.96 -34.62
N CYS A 15 -37.36 1.99 -33.31
CA CYS A 15 -36.53 1.01 -32.62
C CYS A 15 -37.31 -0.31 -32.51
N ARG A 16 -36.74 -1.40 -33.03
CA ARG A 16 -37.25 -2.76 -32.83
C ARG A 16 -36.77 -3.29 -31.48
N SER A 17 -37.72 -3.71 -30.65
CA SER A 17 -37.50 -4.46 -29.43
C SER A 17 -36.94 -5.85 -29.74
N TRP A 18 -35.87 -6.23 -29.04
CA TRP A 18 -35.42 -7.62 -28.94
C TRP A 18 -36.08 -8.23 -27.70
N ALA A 19 -37.08 -9.07 -27.94
CA ALA A 19 -37.72 -9.89 -26.93
C ALA A 19 -36.86 -11.12 -26.65
N SER A 20 -36.53 -11.32 -25.37
CA SER A 20 -35.88 -12.50 -24.81
C SER A 20 -36.70 -13.78 -25.07
N ARG A 21 -36.14 -14.72 -25.82
CA ARG A 21 -36.60 -16.11 -25.86
C ARG A 21 -35.81 -16.93 -24.85
N ARG A 22 -36.50 -17.46 -23.84
CA ARG A 22 -36.04 -18.62 -23.06
C ARG A 22 -36.06 -19.88 -23.94
N PRO A 23 -35.19 -20.85 -23.67
CA PRO A 23 -35.60 -22.24 -23.76
C PRO A 23 -35.47 -22.94 -22.41
N SER A 24 -36.57 -23.60 -22.07
CA SER A 24 -36.75 -24.59 -21.02
C SER A 24 -36.05 -25.92 -21.35
N SER A 25 -35.86 -26.71 -20.29
CA SER A 25 -35.61 -28.17 -20.26
C SER A 25 -34.17 -28.64 -20.42
N PHE A 26 -33.53 -28.92 -19.28
CA PHE A 26 -32.49 -29.94 -19.20
C PHE A 26 -33.07 -31.17 -18.50
N LYS A 27 -33.06 -32.28 -19.23
CA LYS A 27 -33.39 -33.63 -18.79
C LYS A 27 -32.31 -34.12 -17.83
N THR A 28 -32.74 -34.67 -16.71
CA THR A 28 -31.95 -35.55 -15.85
C THR A 28 -31.52 -36.80 -16.64
N TYR A 29 -30.21 -37.04 -16.70
CA TYR A 29 -29.65 -38.35 -17.01
C TYR A 29 -28.65 -38.72 -15.92
N ASN A 30 -28.97 -39.80 -15.23
CA ASN A 30 -28.11 -40.53 -14.32
C ASN A 30 -27.78 -41.84 -15.05
N PRO A 31 -26.51 -42.26 -15.11
CA PRO A 31 -26.26 -43.67 -14.84
C PRO A 31 -24.97 -43.94 -14.06
N CYS A 32 -25.12 -44.84 -13.08
CA CYS A 32 -24.24 -45.97 -12.77
C CYS A 32 -22.79 -45.71 -12.30
N GLY A 33 -22.60 -45.82 -10.98
CA GLY A 33 -21.73 -46.78 -10.27
C GLY A 33 -20.21 -46.87 -10.58
N PRO A 34 -19.40 -47.08 -9.52
CA PRO A 34 -18.56 -48.28 -9.46
C PRO A 34 -18.64 -48.96 -8.08
N ALA A 35 -18.86 -50.28 -8.02
CA ALA A 35 -17.86 -51.36 -8.09
C ALA A 35 -16.92 -51.41 -6.88
N VAL A 36 -17.17 -52.41 -6.02
CA VAL A 36 -16.37 -52.88 -4.89
C VAL A 36 -15.29 -53.86 -5.40
N TRP A 37 -14.29 -54.14 -4.54
CA TRP A 37 -13.24 -55.21 -4.53
C TRP A 37 -11.79 -54.68 -4.69
N PRO A 38 -10.75 -55.35 -4.12
CA PRO A 38 -10.48 -55.56 -2.69
C PRO A 38 -9.03 -55.18 -2.26
N SER A 39 -8.79 -55.28 -0.96
CA SER A 39 -7.52 -55.25 -0.22
C SER A 39 -6.21 -55.63 -0.94
N GLY A 40 -5.14 -54.91 -0.61
CA GLY A 40 -3.85 -55.52 -0.30
C GLY A 40 -2.60 -54.81 -0.86
N TYR A 41 -2.03 -53.86 -0.12
CA TYR A 41 -0.59 -53.56 -0.21
C TYR A 41 0.00 -53.22 1.17
N LYS A 42 1.09 -53.93 1.51
CA LYS A 42 1.92 -53.75 2.71
C LYS A 42 2.68 -52.42 2.66
N PRO A 43 2.97 -51.78 3.80
CA PRO A 43 3.87 -50.62 3.83
C PRO A 43 5.33 -51.07 3.70
N LEU A 44 6.03 -50.48 2.72
CA LEU A 44 7.48 -50.50 2.62
C LEU A 44 8.06 -49.51 3.64
N THR A 45 8.83 -50.06 4.57
CA THR A 45 9.71 -49.34 5.48
C THR A 45 10.93 -48.83 4.70
N LEU A 46 11.24 -47.53 4.81
CA LEU A 46 12.53 -46.98 4.40
C LEU A 46 13.27 -46.40 5.62
N PRO A 47 14.61 -46.48 5.64
CA PRO A 47 15.45 -46.30 6.83
C PRO A 47 15.70 -44.81 7.16
N PRO A 48 16.17 -44.51 8.39
CA PRO A 48 16.46 -43.16 8.81
C PRO A 48 17.72 -42.61 8.12
N PHE A 49 17.63 -41.39 7.58
CA PHE A 49 18.81 -40.61 7.22
C PHE A 49 19.28 -39.78 8.42
N PRO A 50 20.60 -39.72 8.68
CA PRO A 50 21.14 -39.04 9.84
C PRO A 50 21.21 -37.52 9.62
N ALA A 51 20.95 -36.80 10.72
CA ALA A 51 21.23 -35.38 10.86
C ALA A 51 22.75 -35.16 10.96
N CYS A 52 23.28 -34.22 10.17
CA CYS A 52 24.58 -33.62 10.37
C CYS A 52 24.39 -32.11 10.55
N TYR A 53 24.36 -31.65 11.81
CA TYR A 53 24.76 -30.30 12.17
C TYR A 53 25.97 -30.44 13.09
N SER A 54 27.17 -30.11 12.59
CA SER A 54 28.34 -29.92 13.44
C SER A 54 28.29 -28.51 14.00
N ALA A 55 28.09 -28.41 15.31
CA ALA A 55 28.59 -27.28 16.07
C ALA A 55 30.12 -27.33 16.02
N ASN A 56 30.77 -26.20 15.73
CA ASN A 56 32.14 -26.01 16.16
C ASN A 56 32.24 -24.67 16.91
N PRO A 57 32.41 -24.70 18.24
CA PRO A 57 32.86 -23.57 19.03
C PRO A 57 34.39 -23.61 19.04
N ASP A 58 35.07 -22.55 18.61
CA ASP A 58 36.35 -22.15 19.20
C ASP A 58 36.85 -20.86 18.54
N GLY A 59 37.04 -19.84 19.37
CA GLY A 59 37.71 -18.61 18.99
C GLY A 59 39.24 -18.76 18.98
N ARG A 60 39.86 -18.03 18.07
CA ARG A 60 41.21 -17.40 18.12
C ARG A 60 41.33 -16.57 16.83
N GLN A 61 41.32 -15.24 16.91
CA GLN A 61 42.50 -14.37 17.05
C GLN A 61 43.63 -14.77 16.10
N ASP A 62 43.79 -13.99 15.03
CA ASP A 62 45.10 -13.62 14.48
C ASP A 62 44.99 -12.29 13.71
N ASP A 63 45.94 -11.41 14.04
CA ASP A 63 46.20 -10.09 13.47
C ASP A 63 46.62 -10.18 12.00
N ILE A 64 46.07 -9.31 11.13
CA ILE A 64 46.77 -8.88 9.91
C ILE A 64 46.63 -7.36 9.76
N LEU A 65 47.66 -6.67 10.23
CA LEU A 65 48.08 -5.34 9.81
C LEU A 65 48.43 -5.37 8.32
N CYS A 66 47.92 -4.39 7.55
CA CYS A 66 48.59 -3.84 6.37
C CYS A 66 47.96 -2.49 5.97
N ALA A 67 48.60 -1.40 6.37
CA ALA A 67 48.67 -0.13 5.64
C ALA A 67 50.13 0.02 5.15
N PRO A 68 50.39 0.64 3.99
CA PRO A 68 50.60 2.10 3.91
C PRO A 68 50.08 2.66 2.55
N ALA A 69 50.16 3.94 2.14
CA ALA A 69 51.01 5.06 2.49
C ALA A 69 50.35 6.39 2.04
N GLN A 70 50.78 7.47 2.70
CA GLN A 70 50.51 8.87 2.37
C GLN A 70 50.98 9.29 0.98
N ARG A 71 50.31 10.30 0.41
CA ARG A 71 50.99 11.37 -0.33
C ARG A 71 50.44 12.73 0.11
N GLU A 72 51.33 13.50 0.71
CA GLU A 72 51.23 14.93 0.94
C GLU A 72 51.29 15.69 -0.38
N GLY A 73 50.64 16.86 -0.39
CA GLY A 73 50.65 17.82 -1.49
C GLY A 73 49.98 19.10 -1.05
N ASP A 74 50.68 19.85 -0.20
CA ASP A 74 50.35 21.22 0.22
C ASP A 74 50.29 22.21 -0.95
N GLY A 75 49.40 23.20 -0.82
CA GLY A 75 49.28 24.31 -1.77
C GLY A 75 48.39 25.45 -1.25
N MET A 76 48.85 26.10 -0.19
CA MET A 76 48.22 27.23 0.51
C MET A 76 48.45 28.58 -0.22
N ARG A 77 47.39 29.43 -0.32
CA ARG A 77 47.33 30.92 -0.45
C ARG A 77 45.88 31.26 -0.86
N GLY A 78 45.10 32.18 -0.29
CA GLY A 78 45.31 33.25 0.67
C GLY A 78 44.52 34.50 0.25
N ILE A 79 43.42 34.79 0.98
CA ILE A 79 43.05 36.12 1.54
C ILE A 79 42.36 37.24 0.70
N LEU A 80 41.16 37.64 1.21
CA LEU A 80 40.45 38.94 1.34
C LEU A 80 39.84 39.75 0.16
N MET A 81 38.58 40.18 0.43
CA MET A 81 37.89 41.46 0.09
C MET A 81 37.51 41.75 -1.38
N THR A 82 36.48 42.48 -1.80
CA THR A 82 35.24 43.12 -1.26
C THR A 82 34.63 43.85 -2.49
N TRP A 83 33.35 43.60 -2.80
CA TRP A 83 32.36 44.42 -3.56
C TRP A 83 32.56 44.93 -5.03
N ALA A 84 31.48 44.75 -5.81
CA ALA A 84 30.83 45.65 -6.79
C ALA A 84 30.94 45.41 -8.32
N LEU A 85 29.79 45.63 -9.00
CA LEU A 85 29.45 45.72 -10.45
C LEU A 85 29.43 44.40 -11.25
N VAL A 86 28.30 43.88 -11.75
CA VAL A 86 27.31 44.38 -12.74
C VAL A 86 27.91 44.59 -14.14
N ILE A 87 27.28 43.91 -15.12
CA ILE A 87 27.34 44.00 -16.59
C ILE A 87 28.25 42.99 -17.32
N LEU A 88 27.62 42.35 -18.33
CA LEU A 88 28.14 41.56 -19.46
C LEU A 88 28.44 40.07 -19.23
N TRP A 89 27.43 39.22 -19.47
CA TRP A 89 27.52 38.06 -20.37
C TRP A 89 26.11 37.78 -20.96
N MET A 90 25.71 38.60 -21.94
CA MET A 90 24.72 38.22 -22.96
C MET A 90 25.49 37.82 -24.21
N ALA A 91 25.72 36.51 -24.39
CA ALA A 91 26.00 35.86 -25.67
C ALA A 91 26.18 34.36 -25.42
N GLY A 92 25.06 33.65 -25.35
CA GLY A 92 25.03 32.19 -25.19
C GLY A 92 23.61 31.63 -25.30
N CYS A 93 22.73 32.29 -26.07
CA CYS A 93 21.45 31.73 -26.47
C CYS A 93 21.70 30.60 -27.49
N GLY A 94 22.12 29.43 -27.00
CA GLY A 94 21.88 28.18 -27.69
C GLY A 94 20.38 27.95 -27.66
N GLY A 95 19.67 28.46 -28.67
CA GLY A 95 18.28 28.14 -28.90
C GLY A 95 18.18 26.64 -29.12
N ALA A 96 17.82 25.90 -28.07
CA ALA A 96 17.20 24.60 -28.24
C ALA A 96 15.91 24.87 -28.99
N THR A 97 15.96 24.74 -30.32
CA THR A 97 14.77 24.60 -31.15
C THR A 97 13.89 23.56 -30.45
N PRO A 98 12.63 23.84 -30.11
CA PRO A 98 11.72 22.82 -29.63
C PRO A 98 11.64 21.80 -30.77
N GLY A 99 12.45 20.74 -30.64
CA GLY A 99 12.49 19.67 -31.61
C GLY A 99 11.10 19.08 -31.59
N ASN A 100 10.39 19.21 -32.71
CA ASN A 100 9.15 18.50 -33.02
C ASN A 100 9.45 17.00 -33.08
N SER A 101 9.84 16.44 -31.94
CA SER A 101 9.85 15.02 -31.70
C SER A 101 8.38 14.65 -31.75
N ALA A 102 7.96 14.01 -32.85
CA ALA A 102 6.65 13.41 -32.94
C ALA A 102 6.38 12.65 -31.63
N PRO A 103 5.15 12.72 -31.09
CA PRO A 103 4.84 12.10 -29.81
C PRO A 103 5.35 10.66 -29.86
N SER A 104 6.41 10.40 -29.07
CA SER A 104 6.89 9.05 -28.81
C SER A 104 5.68 8.23 -28.39
N GLY A 105 5.68 6.93 -28.68
CA GLY A 105 4.56 6.05 -28.35
C GLY A 105 4.12 6.14 -26.88
N PRO A 106 3.08 5.39 -26.48
CA PRO A 106 2.63 5.36 -25.08
C PRO A 106 3.84 5.16 -24.15
N PRO A 107 3.90 5.89 -23.02
CA PRO A 107 5.04 5.80 -22.12
C PRO A 107 5.24 4.35 -21.68
N SER A 108 6.49 3.94 -21.62
CA SER A 108 6.90 2.64 -21.11
C SER A 108 6.75 2.60 -19.59
N THR A 109 6.70 1.41 -19.01
CA THR A 109 6.75 1.23 -17.55
C THR A 109 7.99 1.87 -16.94
N GLU A 110 9.10 1.87 -17.66
CA GLU A 110 10.38 2.44 -17.27
C GLU A 110 10.39 3.97 -17.20
N ASP A 111 9.41 4.65 -17.81
CA ASP A 111 9.28 6.10 -17.66
C ASP A 111 8.80 6.49 -16.24
N PHE A 112 8.27 5.52 -15.48
CA PHE A 112 7.70 5.71 -14.13
C PHE A 112 8.69 5.48 -12.98
N PHE A 113 9.86 4.92 -13.28
CA PHE A 113 10.90 4.69 -12.30
C PHE A 113 12.29 4.79 -12.93
N ARG A 114 13.23 5.37 -12.20
CA ARG A 114 14.63 5.44 -12.63
C ARG A 114 15.52 5.18 -11.44
N SER A 115 16.44 4.25 -11.59
CA SER A 115 17.48 4.02 -10.59
C SER A 115 18.51 5.14 -10.61
N GLY A 116 18.97 5.54 -9.43
CA GLY A 116 20.03 6.51 -9.22
C GLY A 116 21.38 5.83 -8.97
N SER A 117 22.35 6.63 -8.54
CA SER A 117 23.68 6.15 -8.16
C SER A 117 23.67 5.37 -6.84
N ARG A 118 22.68 5.59 -5.95
CA ARG A 118 22.57 4.94 -4.64
C ARG A 118 21.27 4.16 -4.47
N LEU A 119 20.14 4.76 -4.82
CA LEU A 119 18.83 4.12 -4.80
C LEU A 119 18.63 3.36 -6.10
N ARG A 120 18.32 2.07 -5.96
CA ARG A 120 18.13 1.12 -7.05
C ARG A 120 16.75 0.51 -6.94
N PHE A 121 16.07 0.25 -8.05
CA PHE A 121 14.80 -0.48 -8.00
C PHE A 121 15.08 -1.97 -8.05
N GLU A 122 14.38 -2.75 -7.24
CA GLU A 122 14.19 -4.17 -7.52
C GLU A 122 13.28 -4.27 -8.74
N VAL A 123 13.78 -4.73 -9.88
CA VAL A 123 13.02 -4.92 -11.12
C VAL A 123 12.81 -6.41 -11.32
N THR A 124 11.57 -6.82 -11.57
CA THR A 124 11.27 -8.19 -11.98
C THR A 124 11.18 -8.27 -13.49
N THR A 125 12.01 -9.13 -14.08
CA THR A 125 12.05 -9.36 -15.53
C THR A 125 11.42 -10.69 -15.92
N THR A 126 10.67 -10.74 -17.03
CA THR A 126 10.15 -12.00 -17.58
C THR A 126 10.92 -12.42 -18.83
N ARG A 127 10.76 -13.68 -19.25
CA ARG A 127 11.32 -14.19 -20.51
C ARG A 127 10.81 -13.43 -21.74
N ASP A 128 9.61 -12.87 -21.64
CA ASP A 128 8.95 -12.09 -22.70
C ASP A 128 9.33 -10.60 -22.65
N GLY A 129 10.34 -10.23 -21.86
CA GLY A 129 10.90 -8.89 -21.82
C GLY A 129 10.11 -7.86 -21.00
N LEU A 130 9.09 -8.28 -20.24
CA LEU A 130 8.45 -7.37 -19.27
C LEU A 130 9.49 -6.98 -18.21
N ARG A 131 9.57 -5.70 -17.88
CA ARG A 131 10.32 -5.17 -16.73
C ARG A 131 9.33 -4.47 -15.81
N TRP A 132 9.12 -5.03 -14.62
CA TRP A 132 8.15 -4.51 -13.67
C TRP A 132 8.84 -4.02 -12.38
N PRO A 133 8.65 -2.77 -11.97
CA PRO A 133 9.28 -2.25 -10.76
C PRO A 133 8.67 -2.89 -9.51
N GLY A 134 9.55 -3.22 -8.58
CA GLY A 134 9.27 -3.69 -7.23
C GLY A 134 9.62 -2.61 -6.22
N ASN A 135 10.32 -2.97 -5.15
CA ASN A 135 10.66 -2.03 -4.08
C ASN A 135 11.89 -1.18 -4.43
N LEU A 136 11.98 0.01 -3.85
CA LEU A 136 13.18 0.85 -3.89
C LEU A 136 14.19 0.35 -2.85
N PHE A 137 15.46 0.26 -3.23
CA PHE A 137 16.55 -0.32 -2.43
C PHE A 137 17.68 0.68 -2.29
N ASP A 138 18.07 0.99 -1.06
CA ASP A 138 19.27 1.79 -0.80
C ASP A 138 20.49 0.86 -0.78
N GLN A 139 21.24 0.84 -1.88
CA GLN A 139 22.36 -0.08 -2.04
C GLN A 139 23.48 0.15 -1.02
N THR A 140 23.69 1.40 -0.58
CA THR A 140 24.66 1.73 0.46
C THR A 140 24.26 1.14 1.81
N ARG A 141 22.96 1.08 2.11
CA ARG A 141 22.45 0.51 3.36
C ARG A 141 22.08 -0.96 3.28
N GLY A 142 22.02 -1.53 2.07
CA GLY A 142 21.65 -2.93 1.86
C GLY A 142 20.20 -3.24 2.26
N ALA A 143 19.29 -2.27 2.13
CA ALA A 143 17.92 -2.41 2.60
C ALA A 143 16.90 -1.72 1.68
N VAL A 144 15.69 -2.30 1.62
CA VAL A 144 14.51 -1.65 1.03
C VAL A 144 14.22 -0.35 1.77
N CYS A 145 13.80 0.68 1.04
CA CYS A 145 13.38 1.95 1.61
C CYS A 145 12.16 2.53 0.89
N ASP A 146 11.44 3.39 1.60
CA ASP A 146 10.28 4.12 1.08
C ASP A 146 10.51 5.61 1.27
N TRP A 147 9.98 6.43 0.35
CA TRP A 147 10.04 7.87 0.46
C TRP A 147 9.13 8.36 1.59
N THR A 148 9.69 9.09 2.54
CA THR A 148 8.94 9.71 3.62
C THR A 148 9.28 11.20 3.69
N LYS A 149 8.26 12.05 3.75
CA LYS A 149 8.44 13.47 4.06
C LYS A 149 8.86 13.62 5.52
N ALA A 150 10.05 14.19 5.75
CA ALA A 150 10.68 14.17 7.06
C ALA A 150 11.67 15.33 7.23
N ALA A 151 12.29 15.40 8.41
CA ALA A 151 13.27 16.40 8.83
C ALA A 151 12.75 17.86 8.82
N PRO A 152 13.44 18.81 9.46
CA PRO A 152 12.98 20.20 9.53
C PRO A 152 12.90 20.93 8.18
N ASP A 153 13.56 20.42 7.14
CA ASP A 153 13.50 20.99 5.79
C ASP A 153 12.28 20.55 4.99
N GLY A 154 11.50 19.58 5.51
CA GLY A 154 10.29 19.08 4.86
C GLY A 154 10.52 18.36 3.54
N ALA A 155 11.76 17.94 3.26
CA ALA A 155 12.09 17.17 2.06
C ALA A 155 11.65 15.70 2.20
N TYR A 156 11.73 14.97 1.09
CA TYR A 156 11.51 13.52 1.07
C TYR A 156 12.84 12.80 1.29
N TYR A 157 12.82 11.70 2.02
CA TYR A 157 14.00 10.87 2.27
C TYR A 157 13.65 9.40 2.08
N CYS A 158 14.55 8.63 1.47
CA CYS A 158 14.35 7.17 1.37
C CYS A 158 14.83 6.50 2.67
N ILE A 159 13.89 6.05 3.52
CA ILE A 159 14.21 5.45 4.82
C ILE A 159 13.82 3.97 4.84
N SER A 160 14.67 3.14 5.41
CA SER A 160 14.39 1.70 5.54
C SER A 160 13.55 1.39 6.77
N GLY A 161 12.62 0.46 6.61
CA GLY A 161 11.91 -0.14 7.75
C GLY A 161 10.64 0.59 8.19
N VAL A 162 10.17 1.59 7.45
CA VAL A 162 8.76 2.02 7.55
C VAL A 162 7.96 1.06 6.70
N ALA A 163 7.35 0.04 7.30
CA ALA A 163 6.50 -0.89 6.54
C ALA A 163 5.42 -0.08 5.79
N PRO A 164 5.36 -0.13 4.44
CA PRO A 164 4.66 0.89 3.65
C PRO A 164 3.13 0.94 3.84
N GLN A 165 2.50 -0.06 4.46
CA GLN A 165 1.02 -0.12 4.60
C GLN A 165 0.57 -0.98 5.80
N GLY A 166 1.46 -1.29 6.74
CA GLY A 166 1.10 -2.11 7.89
C GLY A 166 0.30 -1.29 8.87
N LEU A 167 -0.88 -1.77 9.24
CA LEU A 167 -1.62 -1.39 10.45
C LEU A 167 -0.74 -1.66 11.69
N LEU A 168 0.38 -0.95 11.81
CA LEU A 168 1.16 -0.88 13.02
C LEU A 168 0.20 -0.24 14.00
N LEU A 169 -0.25 -1.04 14.98
CA LEU A 169 -0.54 -0.55 16.31
C LEU A 169 0.39 0.65 16.54
N ARG A 170 -0.15 1.87 16.50
CA ARG A 170 0.56 3.14 16.74
C ARG A 170 0.96 3.23 18.21
N VAL A 171 1.52 2.16 18.74
CA VAL A 171 2.17 2.07 20.05
C VAL A 171 3.56 2.65 19.80
N GLY A 172 3.64 3.99 19.80
CA GLY A 172 4.93 4.71 19.73
C GLY A 172 5.06 5.79 18.66
N GLU A 173 4.09 6.03 17.77
CA GLU A 173 4.17 7.19 16.85
C GLU A 173 4.04 8.53 17.58
N THR A 174 3.44 8.55 18.76
CA THR A 174 3.41 9.73 19.63
C THR A 174 4.64 9.85 20.52
N GLY A 175 5.56 8.87 20.48
CA GLY A 175 6.76 8.95 21.31
C GLY A 175 6.46 8.89 22.82
N ASP A 176 5.32 8.30 23.19
CA ASP A 176 4.80 8.36 24.55
C ASP A 176 5.44 7.37 25.52
N PHE A 177 6.46 6.61 25.13
CA PHE A 177 7.09 5.63 26.01
C PHE A 177 8.44 6.14 26.50
N TYR A 178 8.69 5.98 27.79
CA TYR A 178 9.88 6.52 28.46
C TYR A 178 10.50 5.51 29.41
N ALA A 179 11.82 5.60 29.56
CA ALA A 179 12.63 4.76 30.43
C ALA A 179 12.65 5.23 31.89
N ASP A 180 12.15 6.43 32.16
CA ASP A 180 12.19 7.09 33.46
C ASP A 180 10.83 7.65 33.87
N ALA A 181 10.69 7.92 35.17
CA ALA A 181 9.47 8.45 35.78
C ALA A 181 9.24 9.94 35.51
N ASP A 182 10.19 10.64 34.88
CA ASP A 182 10.05 12.04 34.49
C ASP A 182 9.61 12.18 33.01
N CYS A 183 9.48 11.05 32.31
CA CYS A 183 9.23 10.99 30.89
C CYS A 183 10.25 11.84 30.09
N SER A 184 11.54 11.70 30.40
CA SER A 184 12.63 12.44 29.76
C SER A 184 13.45 11.59 28.76
N GLN A 185 13.60 10.30 29.05
CA GLN A 185 14.34 9.35 28.21
C GLN A 185 13.40 8.53 27.34
N GLN A 186 13.26 8.91 26.08
CA GLN A 186 12.33 8.23 25.17
C GLN A 186 12.76 6.79 24.84
N LEU A 187 11.76 5.93 24.68
CA LEU A 187 11.89 4.55 24.25
C LEU A 187 11.18 4.34 22.91
N TRP A 188 11.71 3.41 22.14
CA TRP A 188 11.07 2.85 20.96
C TRP A 188 10.65 1.41 21.25
N LEU A 189 9.36 1.12 21.05
CA LEU A 189 8.79 -0.21 21.27
C LEU A 189 8.50 -0.85 19.92
N THR A 190 8.89 -2.12 19.75
CA THR A 190 8.56 -2.91 18.55
C THR A 190 8.12 -4.32 18.93
N SER A 191 7.18 -4.88 18.18
CA SER A 191 6.80 -6.29 18.25
C SER A 191 7.57 -7.17 17.26
N SER A 192 8.41 -6.59 16.40
CA SER A 192 9.19 -7.35 15.42
C SER A 192 10.40 -8.00 16.07
N THR A 193 10.49 -9.33 16.02
CA THR A 193 11.65 -10.11 16.48
C THR A 193 12.80 -10.17 15.45
N GLY A 194 12.60 -9.63 14.25
CA GLY A 194 13.63 -9.61 13.20
C GLY A 194 14.70 -8.54 13.40
N ASP A 195 15.68 -8.50 12.48
CA ASP A 195 16.71 -7.46 12.39
C ASP A 195 16.05 -6.09 12.20
N ALA A 196 15.63 -5.48 13.31
CA ALA A 196 15.01 -4.18 13.28
C ALA A 196 16.00 -3.18 12.68
N SER A 197 15.48 -2.25 11.87
CA SER A 197 16.26 -1.17 11.27
C SER A 197 17.18 -0.52 12.31
N PRO A 198 18.43 -0.18 11.96
CA PRO A 198 19.29 0.59 12.86
C PRO A 198 18.77 2.01 13.08
N PHE A 199 17.72 2.41 12.35
CA PHE A 199 17.10 3.73 12.41
C PHE A 199 15.66 3.63 12.92
N ILE A 200 15.28 4.60 13.74
CA ILE A 200 13.94 4.79 14.27
C ILE A 200 13.41 6.12 13.74
N SER A 201 12.16 6.14 13.31
CA SER A 201 11.42 7.35 12.97
C SER A 201 10.53 7.76 14.14
N ILE A 202 10.69 8.98 14.64
CA ILE A 202 9.90 9.52 15.74
C ILE A 202 9.22 10.80 15.27
N ARG A 203 7.88 10.86 15.35
CA ARG A 203 7.13 12.11 15.19
C ARG A 203 7.02 12.77 16.56
N SER A 204 7.64 13.93 16.71
CA SER A 204 7.46 14.72 17.93
C SER A 204 6.14 15.48 17.82
N ALA A 205 5.27 15.39 18.83
CA ALA A 205 4.12 16.29 18.92
C ALA A 205 4.52 17.77 19.08
N LEU A 206 5.79 18.04 19.44
CA LEU A 206 6.34 19.37 19.72
C LEU A 206 7.02 20.03 18.51
N HIS A 207 7.22 19.32 17.40
CA HIS A 207 7.92 19.83 16.20
C HIS A 207 7.07 19.54 14.98
N ASP A 208 6.59 20.59 14.29
CA ASP A 208 6.01 20.67 12.91
C ASP A 208 5.21 19.49 12.28
N GLY A 209 4.94 18.43 13.03
CA GLY A 209 4.37 17.15 12.60
C GLY A 209 5.33 16.22 11.85
N LEU A 210 6.56 16.63 11.52
CA LEU A 210 7.45 15.83 10.68
C LEU A 210 8.28 14.82 11.48
N PRO A 211 8.44 13.59 10.97
CA PRO A 211 9.30 12.61 11.61
C PRO A 211 10.77 13.04 11.56
N ARG A 212 11.50 12.74 12.64
CA ARG A 212 12.97 12.82 12.74
C ARG A 212 13.54 11.42 12.90
N PHE A 213 14.80 11.23 12.53
CA PHE A 213 15.46 9.93 12.53
C PHE A 213 16.48 9.83 13.64
N PHE A 214 16.49 8.70 14.33
CA PHE A 214 17.41 8.42 15.42
C PHE A 214 18.03 7.05 15.23
N THR A 215 19.26 6.86 15.71
CA THR A 215 19.82 5.50 15.77
C THR A 215 19.09 4.70 16.84
N ARG A 216 18.92 3.39 16.64
CA ARG A 216 18.46 2.49 17.68
C ARG A 216 19.53 2.35 18.76
N GLY A 217 19.17 2.66 20.00
CA GLY A 217 20.01 2.47 21.17
C GLY A 217 19.98 1.03 21.70
N GLU A 218 20.45 0.85 22.92
CA GLU A 218 20.47 -0.43 23.62
C GLU A 218 19.08 -0.97 23.96
N HIS A 219 18.98 -2.29 24.11
CA HIS A 219 17.78 -2.97 24.59
C HIS A 219 17.46 -2.54 26.02
N PHE A 220 16.20 -2.16 26.27
CA PHE A 220 15.72 -1.69 27.56
C PHE A 220 14.83 -2.75 28.23
N THR A 221 15.26 -3.22 29.39
CA THR A 221 14.55 -4.23 30.20
C THR A 221 13.92 -3.67 31.47
N GLY A 222 13.99 -2.34 31.64
CA GLY A 222 13.49 -1.67 32.84
C GLY A 222 11.98 -1.40 32.82
N THR A 223 11.54 -0.59 33.76
CA THR A 223 10.15 -0.12 33.84
C THR A 223 9.88 0.90 32.74
N VAL A 224 8.82 0.67 31.97
CA VAL A 224 8.36 1.62 30.95
C VAL A 224 7.32 2.56 31.55
N HIS A 225 7.40 3.82 31.15
CA HIS A 225 6.48 4.86 31.55
C HIS A 225 5.77 5.45 30.34
N THR A 226 4.58 6.01 30.55
CA THR A 226 3.85 6.78 29.54
C THR A 226 3.41 8.12 30.07
N ARG A 227 3.54 9.16 29.25
CA ARG A 227 3.05 10.51 29.56
C ARG A 227 1.55 10.58 29.28
N LYS A 228 0.75 10.93 30.29
CA LYS A 228 -0.69 11.19 30.17
C LYS A 228 -0.93 12.58 29.58
N GLN A 229 -2.18 12.83 29.17
CA GLN A 229 -2.61 14.15 28.65
C GLN A 229 -2.43 15.29 29.67
N ASP A 230 -2.50 15.00 30.97
CA ASP A 230 -2.22 15.95 32.05
C ASP A 230 -0.71 16.19 32.28
N GLY A 231 0.15 15.56 31.49
CA GLY A 231 1.60 15.60 31.61
C GLY A 231 2.18 14.61 32.61
N ALA A 232 1.36 13.91 33.41
CA ALA A 232 1.85 12.97 34.40
C ALA A 232 2.50 11.74 33.73
N CYS A 233 3.68 11.37 34.21
CA CYS A 233 4.39 10.19 33.74
C CYS A 233 4.02 8.99 34.62
N VAL A 234 3.36 7.97 34.05
CA VAL A 234 2.90 6.80 34.81
C VAL A 234 3.55 5.53 34.29
N GLN A 235 3.90 4.62 35.20
CA GLN A 235 4.39 3.30 34.85
C GLN A 235 3.35 2.53 34.04
N ARG A 236 3.80 1.82 33.00
CA ARG A 236 2.98 0.97 32.13
C ARG A 236 3.70 -0.35 31.86
N PRO A 237 3.03 -1.51 32.03
CA PRO A 237 3.62 -2.77 31.64
C PRO A 237 3.78 -2.86 30.12
N ILE A 238 4.89 -3.45 29.66
CA ILE A 238 5.08 -3.80 28.25
C ILE A 238 4.31 -5.09 27.96
N SER A 239 3.54 -5.13 26.87
CA SER A 239 2.87 -6.35 26.43
C SER A 239 3.89 -7.44 26.07
N ASN A 240 3.54 -8.70 26.32
CA ASN A 240 4.37 -9.84 25.88
C ASN A 240 4.66 -9.77 24.38
N GLY A 241 5.91 -10.02 23.99
CA GLY A 241 6.37 -9.96 22.60
C GLY A 241 6.71 -8.57 22.09
N VAL A 242 6.62 -7.54 22.94
CA VAL A 242 7.13 -6.20 22.62
C VAL A 242 8.50 -6.00 23.28
N THR A 243 9.45 -5.55 22.48
CA THR A 243 10.82 -5.22 22.87
C THR A 243 10.97 -3.71 22.91
N ALA A 244 11.57 -3.18 23.98
CA ALA A 244 11.86 -1.75 24.10
C ALA A 244 13.34 -1.48 23.85
N PHE A 245 13.64 -0.39 23.15
CA PHE A 245 14.99 0.10 22.91
C PHE A 245 15.08 1.56 23.31
N ARG A 246 16.25 1.99 23.80
CA ARG A 246 16.51 3.43 23.96
C ARG A 246 16.55 4.11 22.59
N VAL A 247 16.12 5.35 22.54
CA VAL A 247 16.35 6.22 21.38
C VAL A 247 17.78 6.75 21.46
N GLY A 248 18.60 6.46 20.44
CA GLY A 248 19.98 6.93 20.35
C GLY A 248 20.07 8.37 19.79
N PRO A 249 21.27 8.84 19.41
CA PRO A 249 21.43 10.15 18.78
C PRO A 249 20.61 10.31 17.51
N GLU A 250 20.23 11.55 17.22
CA GLU A 250 19.60 11.92 15.96
C GLU A 250 20.56 11.68 14.79
N VAL A 251 20.02 11.13 13.71
CA VAL A 251 20.73 10.85 12.47
C VAL A 251 20.60 12.07 11.56
N PRO A 252 21.72 12.65 11.09
CA PRO A 252 21.67 13.77 10.15
C PRO A 252 20.92 13.40 8.86
N ALA A 253 20.12 14.32 8.35
CA ALA A 253 19.32 14.14 7.13
C ALA A 253 20.15 13.63 5.93
N GLY A 254 21.39 14.11 5.77
CA GLY A 254 22.31 13.67 4.71
C GLY A 254 22.77 12.21 4.78
N THR A 255 22.34 11.46 5.80
CA THR A 255 22.53 10.00 5.86
C THR A 255 21.62 9.28 4.85
N PHE A 256 20.46 9.85 4.52
CA PHE A 256 19.50 9.32 3.58
C PHE A 256 19.59 10.06 2.25
N VAL A 257 19.19 9.43 1.16
CA VAL A 257 19.06 10.14 -0.13
C VAL A 257 17.89 11.09 -0.01
N ARG A 258 18.16 12.38 -0.21
CA ARG A 258 17.15 13.45 -0.26
C ARG A 258 16.44 13.43 -1.62
N GLY A 259 15.14 13.66 -1.62
CA GLY A 259 14.30 13.71 -2.80
C GLY A 259 13.43 14.97 -2.85
N GLU A 260 13.14 15.42 -4.06
CA GLU A 260 12.29 16.59 -4.34
C GLU A 260 11.11 16.21 -5.22
N LEU A 261 9.93 16.78 -4.94
CA LEU A 261 8.77 16.60 -5.81
C LEU A 261 8.94 17.39 -7.11
N ARG A 262 8.74 16.72 -8.24
CA ARG A 262 8.84 17.27 -9.59
C ARG A 262 7.64 16.85 -10.41
N GLU A 263 7.01 17.80 -11.08
CA GLU A 263 5.97 17.54 -12.06
C GLU A 263 6.61 17.19 -13.40
N ARG A 264 6.17 16.08 -14.04
CA ARG A 264 6.74 15.64 -15.34
C ARG A 264 5.76 15.70 -16.50
N HIS A 265 4.55 15.19 -16.32
CA HIS A 265 3.50 15.26 -17.34
C HIS A 265 2.39 16.12 -16.80
N ALA A 266 2.21 17.30 -17.38
CA ALA A 266 1.15 18.23 -17.05
C ALA A 266 0.26 18.42 -18.29
N GLY A 267 -1.00 18.05 -18.17
CA GLY A 267 -2.01 18.34 -19.16
C GLY A 267 -3.21 19.07 -18.55
N PRO A 268 -4.23 19.40 -19.36
CA PRO A 268 -5.47 19.96 -18.85
C PRO A 268 -6.06 19.06 -17.75
N GLY A 269 -6.18 19.59 -16.54
CA GLY A 269 -6.80 18.93 -15.39
C GLY A 269 -5.93 17.95 -14.60
N ILE A 270 -4.81 17.44 -15.14
CA ILE A 270 -3.99 16.41 -14.47
C ILE A 270 -2.49 16.65 -14.60
N ALA A 271 -1.77 16.33 -13.53
CA ALA A 271 -0.33 16.26 -13.50
C ALA A 271 0.18 14.96 -12.85
N THR A 272 1.29 14.42 -13.34
CA THR A 272 2.06 13.36 -12.66
C THR A 272 3.18 13.98 -11.84
N VAL A 273 3.25 13.59 -10.57
CA VAL A 273 4.26 14.06 -9.63
C VAL A 273 5.20 12.91 -9.30
N PHE A 274 6.49 13.19 -9.41
CA PHE A 274 7.58 12.26 -9.13
C PHE A 274 8.39 12.78 -7.96
N ILE A 275 8.99 11.87 -7.20
CA ILE A 275 10.10 12.20 -6.30
C ILE A 275 11.40 11.93 -7.07
N GLU A 276 12.19 12.97 -7.28
CA GLU A 276 13.52 12.88 -7.87
C GLU A 276 14.57 12.96 -6.76
N GLY A 277 15.33 11.87 -6.60
CA GLY A 277 16.43 11.78 -5.65
C GLY A 277 17.64 12.57 -6.12
N GLU A 278 18.39 13.16 -5.18
CA GLU A 278 19.66 13.85 -5.44
C GLU A 278 20.72 12.93 -6.07
N ASP A 279 20.52 11.62 -5.96
CA ASP A 279 21.37 10.58 -6.54
C ASP A 279 20.99 10.23 -8.00
N GLY A 280 19.99 10.90 -8.57
CA GLY A 280 19.47 10.70 -9.92
C GLY A 280 18.27 9.75 -10.01
N SER A 281 17.89 9.11 -8.91
CA SER A 281 16.72 8.24 -8.88
C SER A 281 15.42 9.01 -9.11
N SER A 282 14.39 8.33 -9.58
CA SER A 282 13.07 8.92 -9.84
C SER A 282 12.00 7.89 -9.55
N HIS A 283 10.95 8.28 -8.81
CA HIS A 283 9.82 7.41 -8.50
C HIS A 283 8.52 8.18 -8.71
N PHE A 284 7.56 7.62 -9.43
CA PHE A 284 6.19 8.12 -9.42
C PHE A 284 5.64 8.15 -7.99
N ASP A 285 5.15 9.30 -7.55
CA ASP A 285 4.61 9.48 -6.18
C ASP A 285 3.09 9.53 -6.20
N HIS A 286 2.51 10.47 -6.96
CA HIS A 286 1.07 10.62 -7.05
C HIS A 286 0.61 11.35 -8.31
N LEU A 287 -0.70 11.32 -8.51
CA LEU A 287 -1.42 12.18 -9.44
C LEU A 287 -1.88 13.46 -8.76
N ARG A 288 -1.84 14.58 -9.46
CA ARG A 288 -2.38 15.86 -8.99
C ARG A 288 -3.45 16.37 -9.93
N ALA A 289 -4.65 16.63 -9.41
CA ALA A 289 -5.70 17.32 -10.16
C ALA A 289 -5.36 18.82 -10.20
N THR A 290 -4.91 19.33 -11.35
CA THR A 290 -4.31 20.67 -11.46
C THR A 290 -5.33 21.79 -11.23
N GLU A 291 -6.60 21.58 -11.59
CA GLU A 291 -7.68 22.53 -11.34
C GLU A 291 -8.00 22.70 -9.85
N HIS A 292 -7.77 21.65 -9.05
CA HIS A 292 -8.03 21.68 -7.61
C HIS A 292 -6.75 21.91 -6.79
N ASP A 293 -5.58 21.73 -7.39
CA ASP A 293 -4.26 21.68 -6.74
C ASP A 293 -4.23 20.68 -5.57
N LEU A 294 -4.68 19.45 -5.84
CA LEU A 294 -4.75 18.39 -4.84
C LEU A 294 -4.23 17.05 -5.38
N PRO A 295 -3.51 16.27 -4.54
CA PRO A 295 -3.18 14.89 -4.86
C PRO A 295 -4.47 14.06 -4.95
N CYS A 296 -4.53 13.18 -5.94
CA CYS A 296 -5.67 12.34 -6.22
C CYS A 296 -5.24 10.89 -6.55
N LEU A 297 -6.20 9.97 -6.45
CA LEU A 297 -6.10 8.61 -6.97
C LEU A 297 -7.27 8.35 -7.93
N ALA A 298 -7.12 7.38 -8.83
CA ALA A 298 -8.26 6.94 -9.63
C ALA A 298 -9.22 6.12 -8.78
N GLY A 299 -10.47 6.57 -8.68
CA GLY A 299 -11.54 5.89 -7.96
C GLY A 299 -12.89 6.18 -8.61
N LEU A 300 -13.90 5.38 -8.29
CA LEU A 300 -15.25 5.60 -8.81
C LEU A 300 -15.90 6.79 -8.10
N ALA A 301 -16.31 7.80 -8.85
CA ALA A 301 -17.00 8.96 -8.31
C ALA A 301 -18.51 8.71 -8.18
N SER A 302 -19.27 9.70 -7.71
CA SER A 302 -20.73 9.58 -7.52
C SER A 302 -21.54 9.40 -8.80
N ASP A 303 -20.94 9.63 -9.96
CA ASP A 303 -21.52 9.36 -11.27
C ASP A 303 -21.13 7.98 -11.86
N ASP A 304 -20.54 7.09 -11.04
CA ASP A 304 -20.07 5.76 -11.43
C ASP A 304 -18.96 5.75 -12.51
N VAL A 305 -18.33 6.90 -12.73
CA VAL A 305 -17.16 7.03 -13.62
C VAL A 305 -15.89 7.02 -12.77
N SER A 306 -14.87 6.31 -13.25
CA SER A 306 -13.53 6.34 -12.66
C SER A 306 -12.89 7.71 -12.91
N ARG A 307 -12.51 8.41 -11.84
CA ARG A 307 -11.98 9.79 -11.87
C ARG A 307 -10.79 9.94 -10.94
N CYS A 308 -9.97 10.97 -11.16
CA CYS A 308 -8.92 11.33 -10.21
C CYS A 308 -9.52 12.10 -9.03
N LEU A 309 -9.76 11.39 -7.92
CA LEU A 309 -10.45 11.89 -6.73
C LEU A 309 -9.46 12.12 -5.57
N PRO A 310 -9.67 13.14 -4.72
CA PRO A 310 -8.71 13.55 -3.71
C PRO A 310 -8.45 12.45 -2.67
N LEU A 311 -7.20 12.37 -2.24
CA LEU A 311 -6.74 11.43 -1.22
C LEU A 311 -6.91 12.01 0.21
N PRO A 312 -7.30 11.20 1.21
CA PRO A 312 -7.33 11.60 2.62
C PRO A 312 -5.92 11.60 3.26
N LEU A 313 -4.89 11.96 2.49
CA LEU A 313 -3.48 11.83 2.89
C LEU A 313 -2.81 13.17 3.22
N ASN A 314 -3.53 14.29 3.11
CA ASN A 314 -2.98 15.62 3.36
C ASN A 314 -3.86 16.45 4.30
N ASN A 315 -3.38 17.62 4.68
CA ASN A 315 -4.09 18.57 5.52
C ASN A 315 -5.24 19.32 4.81
N GLN A 316 -5.46 19.08 3.52
CA GLN A 316 -6.51 19.72 2.71
C GLN A 316 -7.78 18.87 2.60
N THR A 317 -7.72 17.59 3.02
CA THR A 317 -8.81 16.63 2.87
C THR A 317 -9.15 16.00 4.22
N ALA A 318 -10.38 16.17 4.69
CA ALA A 318 -10.94 15.39 5.79
C ALA A 318 -11.45 14.02 5.30
N SER A 319 -11.48 13.01 6.16
CA SER A 319 -11.94 11.65 5.87
C SER A 319 -13.14 11.28 6.74
N GLY A 320 -14.16 10.62 6.20
CA GLY A 320 -15.32 10.20 6.98
C GLY A 320 -16.31 9.33 6.20
N PRO A 321 -17.49 9.05 6.78
CA PRO A 321 -17.95 9.51 8.09
C PRO A 321 -17.25 8.69 9.19
N THR A 322 -16.94 9.31 10.34
CA THR A 322 -16.43 8.52 11.47
C THR A 322 -17.62 7.81 12.12
N PRO A 323 -17.62 6.46 12.23
CA PRO A 323 -18.73 5.75 12.85
C PRO A 323 -19.04 6.31 14.24
N SER A 324 -20.32 6.53 14.53
CA SER A 324 -20.82 7.03 15.82
C SER A 324 -20.43 8.45 16.22
N ILE A 325 -19.72 9.23 15.38
CA ILE A 325 -19.40 10.63 15.65
C ILE A 325 -20.15 11.55 14.68
N TRP A 326 -20.89 12.49 15.25
CA TRP A 326 -21.84 13.33 14.55
C TRP A 326 -21.56 14.81 14.76
N ALA A 327 -21.91 15.61 13.75
CA ALA A 327 -21.74 17.05 13.72
C ALA A 327 -22.85 17.82 14.44
N ASN A 328 -23.97 17.17 14.76
CA ASN A 328 -25.16 17.80 15.36
C ASN A 328 -25.76 16.97 16.52
N GLU A 329 -26.60 17.61 17.32
CA GLU A 329 -27.22 17.04 18.53
C GLU A 329 -28.29 15.98 18.24
N THR A 330 -28.72 15.84 16.99
CA THR A 330 -29.68 14.82 16.56
C THR A 330 -29.02 13.57 16.00
N CYS A 331 -27.68 13.54 15.92
CA CYS A 331 -26.92 12.43 15.34
C CYS A 331 -27.40 12.06 13.92
N THR A 332 -27.67 13.08 13.09
CA THR A 332 -28.13 12.90 11.70
C THR A 332 -27.10 13.36 10.68
N GLU A 333 -26.18 14.25 11.06
CA GLU A 333 -25.13 14.74 10.18
C GLU A 333 -23.77 14.17 10.59
N PRO A 334 -23.08 13.43 9.70
CA PRO A 334 -21.81 12.82 10.05
C PRO A 334 -20.71 13.86 10.28
N ALA A 335 -19.84 13.59 11.24
CA ALA A 335 -18.59 14.34 11.40
C ALA A 335 -17.47 13.70 10.57
N TYR A 336 -16.61 14.55 10.00
CA TYR A 336 -15.45 14.13 9.21
C TYR A 336 -14.17 14.42 9.98
N HIS A 337 -13.29 13.42 10.03
CA HIS A 337 -12.00 13.51 10.69
C HIS A 337 -11.01 14.30 9.82
N SER A 338 -10.36 15.30 10.38
CA SER A 338 -9.27 16.04 9.73
C SER A 338 -7.94 15.72 10.44
N PRO A 339 -6.86 15.38 9.69
CA PRO A 339 -5.56 15.10 10.28
C PRO A 339 -4.91 16.36 10.91
N SER A 340 -5.43 17.54 10.63
CA SER A 340 -4.98 18.81 11.21
C SER A 340 -6.18 19.68 11.65
N CYS A 341 -5.93 20.63 12.55
CA CYS A 341 -6.96 21.56 13.01
C CYS A 341 -7.11 22.82 12.14
N THR A 342 -6.33 22.92 11.06
CA THR A 342 -6.57 23.85 9.95
C THR A 342 -7.79 23.37 9.19
N LEU A 343 -8.67 24.28 8.77
CA LEU A 343 -9.88 23.94 8.02
C LEU A 343 -9.48 23.35 6.65
N PRO A 344 -9.75 22.06 6.39
CA PRO A 344 -9.52 21.46 5.08
C PRO A 344 -10.50 22.02 4.05
N ARG A 345 -10.14 21.96 2.76
CA ARG A 345 -10.99 22.44 1.66
C ARG A 345 -12.10 21.45 1.33
N LEU A 346 -11.80 20.16 1.45
CA LEU A 346 -12.68 19.06 1.04
C LEU A 346 -12.80 18.01 2.15
N ALA A 347 -13.88 17.25 2.08
CA ALA A 347 -14.06 16.02 2.83
C ALA A 347 -14.34 14.87 1.85
N VAL A 348 -13.76 13.70 2.10
CA VAL A 348 -14.01 12.48 1.31
C VAL A 348 -14.80 11.47 2.12
N HIS A 349 -15.81 10.89 1.45
CA HIS A 349 -16.65 9.83 1.97
C HIS A 349 -16.51 8.60 1.08
N PHE A 350 -16.12 7.47 1.67
CA PHE A 350 -16.01 6.19 0.96
C PHE A 350 -17.31 5.40 1.15
N GLU A 351 -18.19 5.47 0.15
CA GLU A 351 -19.39 4.65 0.10
C GLU A 351 -19.03 3.28 -0.47
N SER A 352 -18.89 2.30 0.41
CA SER A 352 -18.76 0.91 0.01
C SER A 352 -20.13 0.33 -0.34
N LYS A 353 -20.47 0.23 -1.62
CA LYS A 353 -21.65 -0.48 -2.11
C LYS A 353 -21.21 -1.72 -2.87
N GLN A 354 -21.58 -2.89 -2.36
CA GLN A 354 -21.25 -4.17 -2.98
C GLN A 354 -19.73 -4.26 -3.21
N CYS A 355 -19.30 -4.16 -4.47
CA CYS A 355 -17.97 -4.54 -4.95
C CYS A 355 -17.15 -3.36 -5.45
N THR A 356 -17.71 -2.18 -5.37
CA THR A 356 -17.07 -0.94 -5.74
C THR A 356 -17.07 -0.02 -4.53
N THR A 357 -15.96 0.68 -4.36
CA THR A 357 -15.92 1.79 -3.42
C THR A 357 -16.12 3.06 -4.23
N ARG A 358 -17.27 3.69 -4.01
CA ARG A 358 -17.57 5.00 -4.55
C ARG A 358 -17.02 6.06 -3.60
N ILE A 359 -16.40 7.08 -4.15
CA ILE A 359 -15.83 8.19 -3.38
C ILE A 359 -16.68 9.42 -3.66
N HIS A 360 -17.33 9.93 -2.62
CA HIS A 360 -18.01 11.21 -2.65
C HIS A 360 -17.04 12.28 -2.16
N VAL A 361 -17.00 13.40 -2.86
CA VAL A 361 -16.17 14.55 -2.51
C VAL A 361 -17.09 15.69 -2.11
N LEU A 362 -16.97 16.12 -0.86
CA LEU A 362 -17.85 17.12 -0.26
C LEU A 362 -17.04 18.38 0.01
N SER A 363 -17.67 19.54 -0.12
CA SER A 363 -17.13 20.79 0.41
C SER A 363 -17.03 20.71 1.94
N VAL A 364 -16.21 21.55 2.56
CA VAL A 364 -16.16 21.68 4.03
C VAL A 364 -16.76 23.02 4.41
N VAL A 365 -17.68 23.00 5.38
CA VAL A 365 -18.39 24.21 5.85
C VAL A 365 -17.61 24.86 6.98
N GLU A 366 -17.37 24.12 8.06
CA GLU A 366 -16.77 24.65 9.27
C GLU A 366 -16.04 23.58 10.08
N ARG A 367 -15.18 24.04 10.99
CA ARG A 367 -14.56 23.21 12.01
C ARG A 367 -15.52 23.07 13.19
N LEU A 368 -15.74 21.84 13.62
CA LEU A 368 -16.57 21.55 14.77
C LEU A 368 -15.81 21.87 16.05
N THR A 369 -16.43 22.62 16.95
CA THR A 369 -15.96 22.84 18.33
C THR A 369 -16.49 21.79 19.30
N GLN A 370 -17.54 21.08 18.90
CA GLN A 370 -18.21 20.02 19.64
C GLN A 370 -18.66 18.94 18.65
N THR A 371 -18.52 17.68 19.03
CA THR A 371 -19.12 16.56 18.32
C THR A 371 -20.13 15.88 19.22
N HIS A 372 -20.92 14.97 18.65
CA HIS A 372 -21.88 14.17 19.39
C HIS A 372 -21.63 12.69 19.15
N PHE A 373 -21.77 11.90 20.20
CA PHE A 373 -21.64 10.45 20.14
C PHE A 373 -23.02 9.80 20.27
N GLN A 374 -23.36 8.92 19.33
CA GLN A 374 -24.60 8.14 19.43
C GLN A 374 -24.39 6.93 20.33
N GLN A 375 -25.08 6.91 21.46
CA GLN A 375 -25.08 5.81 22.40
C GLN A 375 -25.90 4.62 21.88
N ALA A 376 -25.73 3.45 22.49
CA ALA A 376 -26.40 2.21 22.08
C ALA A 376 -27.93 2.27 22.20
N ASP A 377 -28.47 3.15 23.04
CA ASP A 377 -29.90 3.43 23.19
C ASP A 377 -30.43 4.44 22.14
N GLY A 378 -29.56 4.91 21.24
CA GLY A 378 -29.87 5.89 20.21
C GLY A 378 -29.71 7.35 20.66
N ASN A 379 -29.43 7.61 21.94
CA ASN A 379 -29.28 8.98 22.45
C ASN A 379 -28.00 9.62 21.93
N CYS A 380 -28.11 10.88 21.52
CA CYS A 380 -27.00 11.68 21.01
C CYS A 380 -26.46 12.56 22.14
N GLN A 381 -25.23 12.33 22.57
CA GLN A 381 -24.63 13.06 23.69
C GLN A 381 -23.44 13.91 23.23
N PRO A 382 -23.34 15.18 23.68
CA PRO A 382 -22.20 16.01 23.36
C PRO A 382 -20.91 15.40 23.90
N THR A 383 -19.85 15.46 23.09
CA THR A 383 -18.51 14.99 23.44
C THR A 383 -17.51 16.10 23.15
N ALA A 384 -16.67 16.43 24.15
CA ALA A 384 -15.60 17.40 23.98
C ALA A 384 -14.47 16.81 23.12
N LEU A 385 -13.90 17.64 22.24
CA LEU A 385 -12.81 17.23 21.36
C LEU A 385 -11.46 17.36 22.07
N ALA A 386 -10.78 16.24 22.29
CA ALA A 386 -9.42 16.22 22.83
C ALA A 386 -8.33 16.00 21.75
N PHE A 387 -8.67 16.16 20.46
CA PHE A 387 -8.00 15.59 19.28
C PHE A 387 -8.47 14.15 18.99
N PRO A 388 -8.71 13.77 17.71
CA PRO A 388 -8.49 14.52 16.47
C PRO A 388 -9.48 15.68 16.22
N CYS A 389 -9.19 16.51 15.21
CA CYS A 389 -10.05 17.63 14.80
C CYS A 389 -11.14 17.15 13.84
N TYR A 390 -12.37 17.67 14.00
CA TYR A 390 -13.51 17.29 13.18
C TYR A 390 -14.10 18.48 12.43
N VAL A 391 -14.69 18.19 11.28
CA VAL A 391 -15.34 19.19 10.42
C VAL A 391 -16.72 18.74 10.00
N ARG A 392 -17.56 19.72 9.67
CA ARG A 392 -18.86 19.53 9.02
C ARG A 392 -18.67 19.57 7.51
N ALA A 393 -19.08 18.52 6.81
CA ALA A 393 -19.12 18.52 5.36
C ALA A 393 -20.34 19.31 4.86
N GLY A 394 -20.21 19.92 3.69
CA GLY A 394 -21.26 20.64 2.97
C GLY A 394 -21.76 19.84 1.78
N GLU A 395 -22.11 20.54 0.71
CA GLU A 395 -22.61 19.94 -0.53
C GLU A 395 -21.55 19.11 -1.25
N GLU A 396 -22.01 18.12 -2.01
CA GLU A 396 -21.18 17.33 -2.91
C GLU A 396 -20.64 18.18 -4.05
N VAL A 397 -19.32 18.12 -4.24
CA VAL A 397 -18.62 18.70 -5.37
C VAL A 397 -18.96 17.85 -6.60
N PRO A 398 -19.48 18.43 -7.70
CA PRO A 398 -19.91 17.64 -8.85
C PRO A 398 -18.78 16.76 -9.41
N ALA A 399 -19.04 15.46 -9.56
CA ALA A 399 -18.05 14.48 -10.01
C ALA A 399 -17.36 14.88 -11.32
N GLN A 400 -18.07 15.55 -12.23
CA GLN A 400 -17.55 15.95 -13.54
C GLN A 400 -16.47 17.04 -13.47
N THR A 401 -16.29 17.69 -12.31
CA THR A 401 -15.18 18.61 -12.06
C THR A 401 -13.85 17.90 -11.79
N TRP A 402 -13.85 16.55 -11.72
CA TRP A 402 -12.66 15.74 -11.55
C TRP A 402 -12.29 15.05 -12.86
N PRO A 403 -11.00 15.05 -13.24
CA PRO A 403 -10.53 14.42 -14.47
C PRO A 403 -10.93 12.95 -14.55
N GLU A 404 -11.47 12.53 -15.70
CA GLU A 404 -11.79 11.11 -15.95
C GLU A 404 -10.51 10.27 -16.07
N ALA A 405 -10.55 9.07 -15.49
CA ALA A 405 -9.47 8.09 -15.47
C ALA A 405 -9.94 6.82 -16.18
N ILE A 406 -9.57 6.67 -17.46
CA ILE A 406 -10.03 5.59 -18.33
C ILE A 406 -9.06 4.41 -18.25
N PRO A 407 -9.50 3.20 -17.86
CA PRO A 407 -8.65 2.02 -17.89
C PRO A 407 -8.21 1.68 -19.32
N ILE A 408 -6.94 1.38 -19.51
CA ILE A 408 -6.36 1.00 -20.80
C ILE A 408 -5.40 -0.19 -20.65
N ASP A 409 -5.24 -0.96 -21.72
CA ASP A 409 -4.16 -1.93 -21.85
C ASP A 409 -2.99 -1.23 -22.56
N MET A 410 -1.85 -1.09 -21.87
CA MET A 410 -0.70 -0.31 -22.36
C MET A 410 0.23 -1.14 -23.24
N ALA A 411 0.58 -2.34 -22.77
CA ALA A 411 1.51 -3.25 -23.45
C ALA A 411 1.24 -4.70 -23.05
N THR A 412 1.54 -5.65 -23.95
CA THR A 412 1.41 -7.09 -23.69
C THR A 412 2.75 -7.79 -23.89
N HIS A 413 3.15 -8.57 -22.89
CA HIS A 413 4.38 -9.34 -22.84
C HIS A 413 4.03 -10.81 -22.58
N GLY A 414 3.96 -11.62 -23.64
CA GLY A 414 3.46 -12.99 -23.54
C GLY A 414 2.02 -13.02 -23.04
N ARG A 415 1.79 -13.65 -21.88
CA ARG A 415 0.46 -13.71 -21.25
C ARG A 415 0.17 -12.56 -20.26
N LEU A 416 1.15 -11.69 -19.98
CA LEU A 416 0.95 -10.56 -19.07
C LEU A 416 0.64 -9.29 -19.86
N THR A 417 -0.46 -8.62 -19.51
CA THR A 417 -0.80 -7.30 -20.02
C THR A 417 -0.56 -6.26 -18.93
N VAL A 418 0.25 -5.24 -19.23
CA VAL A 418 0.37 -4.04 -18.40
C VAL A 418 -0.90 -3.22 -18.58
N ARG A 419 -1.69 -3.14 -17.50
CA ARG A 419 -2.86 -2.26 -17.44
C ARG A 419 -2.45 -0.91 -16.88
N GLY A 420 -3.12 0.12 -17.35
CA GLY A 420 -2.92 1.47 -16.87
C GLY A 420 -4.18 2.30 -16.92
N LEU A 421 -3.98 3.60 -16.67
CA LEU A 421 -5.03 4.61 -16.70
C LEU A 421 -4.64 5.70 -17.68
N ASN A 422 -5.56 6.07 -18.55
CA ASN A 422 -5.48 7.28 -19.37
C ASN A 422 -6.27 8.40 -18.68
N LEU A 423 -5.56 9.41 -18.17
CA LEU A 423 -6.16 10.53 -17.45
C LEU A 423 -6.20 11.76 -18.34
N ALA A 424 -7.42 12.23 -18.63
CA ALA A 424 -7.67 13.41 -19.47
C ALA A 424 -6.85 13.41 -20.79
N HIS A 425 -6.61 12.23 -21.38
CA HIS A 425 -5.79 12.04 -22.58
C HIS A 425 -4.34 12.57 -22.50
N SER A 426 -3.87 12.89 -21.29
CA SER A 426 -2.63 13.63 -21.05
C SER A 426 -1.57 12.81 -20.31
N ALA A 427 -2.00 11.86 -19.48
CA ALA A 427 -1.10 10.97 -18.75
C ALA A 427 -1.58 9.51 -18.87
N MET A 428 -0.66 8.61 -19.20
CA MET A 428 -0.90 7.16 -19.18
C MET A 428 -0.05 6.53 -18.09
N ILE A 429 -0.66 5.91 -17.09
CA ILE A 429 0.04 5.43 -15.89
C ILE A 429 -0.15 3.93 -15.73
N PRO A 430 0.92 3.13 -15.65
CA PRO A 430 0.81 1.71 -15.36
C PRO A 430 0.32 1.51 -13.93
N THR A 431 -0.70 0.68 -13.74
CA THR A 431 -1.32 0.46 -12.42
C THR A 431 -1.35 -1.00 -12.01
N ALA A 432 -1.40 -1.94 -12.96
CA ALA A 432 -1.53 -3.36 -12.66
C ALA A 432 -0.95 -4.25 -13.77
N LEU A 433 -0.70 -5.51 -13.42
CA LEU A 433 -0.45 -6.59 -14.38
C LEU A 433 -1.68 -7.48 -14.44
N LEU A 434 -2.16 -7.77 -15.64
CA LEU A 434 -3.22 -8.75 -15.89
C LEU A 434 -2.61 -10.00 -16.48
N ASP A 435 -2.85 -11.13 -15.82
CA ASP A 435 -2.56 -12.43 -16.38
C ASP A 435 -3.72 -12.86 -17.28
N THR A 436 -3.54 -12.78 -18.60
CA THR A 436 -4.60 -13.05 -19.59
C THR A 436 -5.02 -14.52 -19.64
N GLN A 437 -4.18 -15.45 -19.17
CA GLN A 437 -4.54 -16.87 -19.12
C GLN A 437 -5.48 -17.17 -17.94
N VAL A 438 -5.26 -16.49 -16.82
CA VAL A 438 -6.07 -16.64 -15.61
C VAL A 438 -7.24 -15.65 -15.58
N GLY A 439 -7.16 -14.56 -16.37
CA GLY A 439 -8.13 -13.49 -16.42
C GLY A 439 -8.15 -12.63 -15.16
N MET A 440 -7.01 -12.50 -14.46
CA MET A 440 -6.94 -11.84 -13.15
C MET A 440 -5.71 -10.95 -13.02
N GLU A 441 -5.85 -9.87 -12.26
CA GLU A 441 -4.72 -9.02 -11.90
C GLU A 441 -3.78 -9.75 -10.95
N CYS A 442 -2.48 -9.63 -11.20
CA CYS A 442 -1.45 -10.35 -10.49
C CYS A 442 -0.31 -9.42 -10.05
N ARG A 443 0.46 -9.87 -9.06
CA ARG A 443 1.69 -9.21 -8.60
C ARG A 443 2.78 -10.25 -8.42
N PHE A 444 4.01 -9.89 -8.76
CA PHE A 444 5.16 -10.73 -8.51
C PHE A 444 5.36 -10.98 -7.01
N ARG A 445 5.28 -12.25 -6.61
CA ARG A 445 5.47 -12.74 -5.24
C ARG A 445 6.20 -14.07 -5.30
N LYS A 446 6.96 -14.39 -4.24
CA LYS A 446 7.65 -15.68 -4.14
C LYS A 446 6.65 -16.79 -3.85
N ASP A 447 6.68 -17.86 -4.64
CA ASP A 447 5.98 -19.10 -4.30
C ASP A 447 6.68 -19.83 -3.14
N VAL A 448 6.18 -21.01 -2.77
CA VAL A 448 6.76 -21.83 -1.70
C VAL A 448 8.15 -22.40 -2.02
N GLU A 449 8.58 -22.34 -3.27
CA GLU A 449 9.92 -22.72 -3.73
C GLU A 449 10.86 -21.50 -3.78
N GLY A 450 10.37 -20.31 -3.42
CA GLY A 450 11.12 -19.06 -3.46
C GLY A 450 11.18 -18.40 -4.84
N THR A 451 10.55 -18.98 -5.87
CA THR A 451 10.54 -18.43 -7.23
C THR A 451 9.53 -17.28 -7.31
N SER A 452 9.95 -16.13 -7.83
CA SER A 452 9.02 -15.00 -8.05
C SER A 452 8.09 -15.30 -9.22
N ARG A 453 6.77 -15.18 -9.01
CA ARG A 453 5.74 -15.43 -10.02
C ARG A 453 4.63 -14.38 -9.95
N CYS A 454 4.00 -14.08 -11.08
CA CYS A 454 2.83 -13.21 -11.11
C CYS A 454 1.63 -13.98 -10.53
N LEU A 455 1.40 -13.85 -9.22
CA LEU A 455 0.33 -14.53 -8.50
C LEU A 455 -0.91 -13.62 -8.38
N PRO A 456 -2.14 -14.16 -8.41
CA PRO A 456 -3.36 -13.36 -8.32
C PRO A 456 -3.40 -12.46 -7.08
N THR A 457 -3.82 -11.22 -7.28
CA THR A 457 -4.05 -10.22 -6.24
C THR A 457 -5.49 -10.27 -5.75
N SER A 458 -5.91 -11.41 -5.19
CA SER A 458 -7.25 -11.53 -4.59
C SER A 458 -7.30 -10.70 -3.30
N LEU A 459 -7.84 -9.48 -3.35
CA LEU A 459 -8.09 -8.64 -2.17
C LEU A 459 -9.18 -9.22 -1.25
N GLU A 460 -9.98 -10.15 -1.76
CA GLU A 460 -11.27 -10.51 -1.16
C GLU A 460 -11.28 -11.84 -0.41
N LEU A 461 -10.18 -12.61 -0.48
CA LEU A 461 -10.01 -13.85 0.25
C LEU A 461 -8.78 -13.70 1.15
N SER A 462 -9.03 -13.34 2.40
CA SER A 462 -7.98 -13.31 3.41
C SER A 462 -7.83 -14.69 4.03
N PHE A 463 -6.59 -15.13 4.21
CA PHE A 463 -6.31 -16.29 5.04
C PHE A 463 -6.11 -15.82 6.49
N THR A 464 -7.10 -16.09 7.34
CA THR A 464 -7.07 -15.71 8.77
C THR A 464 -6.59 -16.84 9.69
N GLY A 465 -6.05 -17.91 9.13
CA GLY A 465 -5.68 -19.11 9.88
C GLY A 465 -6.90 -19.89 10.40
N LEU A 466 -8.04 -19.75 9.71
CA LEU A 466 -9.27 -20.46 10.02
C LEU A 466 -9.35 -21.80 9.29
N HIS A 467 -10.05 -22.74 9.91
CA HIS A 467 -10.19 -24.13 9.47
C HIS A 467 -11.62 -24.64 9.66
N ALA A 468 -12.00 -25.61 8.84
CA ALA A 468 -13.33 -26.23 8.83
C ALA A 468 -13.46 -27.41 9.80
N ASP A 469 -12.38 -27.82 10.45
CA ASP A 469 -12.27 -29.00 11.31
C ASP A 469 -11.47 -28.70 12.59
N ASN A 470 -11.77 -29.45 13.66
CA ASN A 470 -11.14 -29.32 14.97
C ASN A 470 -9.68 -29.83 15.03
N ALA A 471 -9.15 -30.41 13.95
CA ALA A 471 -7.73 -30.73 13.81
C ALA A 471 -6.95 -29.63 13.06
N CYS A 472 -7.64 -28.56 12.62
CA CYS A 472 -7.05 -27.44 11.89
C CYS A 472 -6.31 -27.89 10.61
N THR A 473 -6.91 -28.81 9.85
CA THR A 473 -6.30 -29.41 8.65
C THR A 473 -6.93 -28.93 7.35
N GLN A 474 -8.15 -28.40 7.38
CA GLN A 474 -8.93 -27.98 6.22
C GLN A 474 -9.04 -26.44 6.24
N PRO A 475 -8.10 -25.72 5.61
CA PRO A 475 -8.11 -24.26 5.61
C PRO A 475 -9.40 -23.68 5.02
N LEU A 476 -9.77 -22.53 5.55
CA LEU A 476 -10.87 -21.71 5.07
C LEU A 476 -10.35 -20.36 4.58
N PHE A 477 -11.02 -19.84 3.56
CA PHE A 477 -10.96 -18.44 3.17
C PHE A 477 -12.16 -17.71 3.75
N GLU A 478 -11.97 -16.45 4.10
CA GLU A 478 -13.07 -15.57 4.47
C GLU A 478 -13.23 -14.44 3.45
N SER A 479 -14.47 -14.03 3.24
CA SER A 479 -14.83 -12.85 2.47
C SER A 479 -15.95 -12.12 3.19
N SER A 480 -15.77 -10.82 3.40
CA SER A 480 -16.83 -9.96 3.94
C SER A 480 -17.85 -9.50 2.89
N ARG A 481 -17.67 -9.88 1.61
CA ARG A 481 -18.49 -9.42 0.47
C ARG A 481 -18.60 -10.51 -0.60
N GLU A 482 -19.50 -11.47 -0.38
CA GLU A 482 -19.66 -12.65 -1.23
C GLU A 482 -20.00 -12.29 -2.69
N GLU A 483 -20.85 -11.27 -2.88
CA GLU A 483 -21.24 -10.77 -4.20
C GLU A 483 -20.08 -10.22 -5.03
N CYS A 484 -18.93 -9.97 -4.39
CA CYS A 484 -17.76 -9.36 -5.01
C CYS A 484 -16.71 -10.35 -5.45
N LEU A 485 -16.83 -11.60 -4.99
CA LEU A 485 -15.93 -12.67 -5.35
C LEU A 485 -16.08 -13.05 -6.83
N GLN A 486 -15.46 -12.24 -7.70
CA GLN A 486 -15.36 -12.48 -9.13
C GLN A 486 -14.35 -13.60 -9.44
N THR A 487 -13.45 -13.87 -8.49
CA THR A 487 -12.36 -14.84 -8.69
C THR A 487 -12.73 -16.22 -8.15
N SER A 488 -12.32 -17.25 -8.90
CA SER A 488 -12.33 -18.64 -8.47
C SER A 488 -11.03 -19.05 -7.78
N LEU A 489 -10.09 -18.11 -7.55
CA LEU A 489 -8.76 -18.40 -7.03
C LEU A 489 -8.50 -17.62 -5.73
N ALA A 490 -7.70 -18.21 -4.87
CA ALA A 490 -7.30 -17.63 -3.59
C ALA A 490 -5.80 -17.81 -3.38
N THR A 491 -5.12 -16.72 -3.01
CA THR A 491 -3.67 -16.73 -2.75
C THR A 491 -3.40 -16.81 -1.24
N VAL A 492 -2.79 -17.89 -0.78
CA VAL A 492 -2.45 -18.15 0.63
C VAL A 492 -0.97 -17.90 0.87
N ARG A 493 -0.60 -17.23 1.97
CA ARG A 493 0.79 -17.20 2.44
C ARG A 493 1.06 -18.47 3.26
N ASP A 494 2.02 -19.28 2.82
CA ASP A 494 2.52 -20.42 3.56
C ASP A 494 3.40 -19.93 4.71
N VAL A 495 2.99 -20.18 5.95
CA VAL A 495 3.70 -19.72 7.15
C VAL A 495 5.05 -20.40 7.35
N SER A 496 5.26 -21.60 6.78
CA SER A 496 6.49 -22.37 6.96
C SER A 496 7.61 -21.89 6.05
N THR A 497 7.28 -21.54 4.81
CA THR A 497 8.26 -21.07 3.81
C THR A 497 8.27 -19.55 3.67
N GLY A 498 7.22 -18.87 4.12
CA GLY A 498 6.97 -17.46 3.84
C GLY A 498 6.55 -17.18 2.38
N GLY A 499 6.48 -18.21 1.53
CA GLY A 499 6.04 -18.13 0.15
C GLY A 499 4.52 -18.13 0.01
N PHE A 500 4.02 -18.10 -1.22
CA PHE A 500 2.59 -18.12 -1.52
C PHE A 500 2.18 -19.38 -2.29
N ARG A 501 0.97 -19.88 -1.99
CA ARG A 501 0.25 -20.94 -2.71
C ARG A 501 -1.02 -20.36 -3.33
N VAL A 502 -1.52 -20.98 -4.40
CA VAL A 502 -2.80 -20.58 -5.01
C VAL A 502 -3.72 -21.78 -5.03
N HIS A 503 -4.96 -21.58 -4.62
CA HIS A 503 -5.99 -22.62 -4.59
C HIS A 503 -7.24 -22.17 -5.31
N GLU A 504 -8.00 -23.13 -5.84
CA GLU A 504 -9.38 -22.89 -6.24
C GLU A 504 -10.24 -22.54 -5.03
N ARG A 505 -11.27 -21.73 -5.25
CA ARG A 505 -12.34 -21.50 -4.28
C ARG A 505 -13.20 -22.75 -4.22
N GLY A 506 -13.21 -23.42 -3.08
CA GLY A 506 -14.05 -24.58 -2.82
C GLY A 506 -15.51 -24.20 -2.54
N SER A 507 -16.26 -25.13 -1.96
CA SER A 507 -17.65 -24.87 -1.56
C SER A 507 -17.73 -23.92 -0.37
N ARG A 508 -18.84 -23.20 -0.27
CA ARG A 508 -19.20 -22.42 0.92
C ARG A 508 -19.21 -23.32 2.14
N HIS A 509 -18.65 -22.82 3.24
CA HIS A 509 -18.65 -23.49 4.54
C HIS A 509 -19.58 -22.73 5.48
N ASP A 510 -20.60 -23.42 5.98
CA ASP A 510 -21.56 -22.89 6.97
C ASP A 510 -21.42 -23.56 8.35
N GLY A 511 -20.47 -24.49 8.51
CA GLY A 511 -20.21 -25.20 9.77
C GLY A 511 -19.38 -24.41 10.79
N GLU A 512 -18.97 -25.13 11.85
CA GLU A 512 -18.07 -24.62 12.90
C GLU A 512 -16.75 -24.11 12.31
N LEU A 513 -16.21 -23.06 12.91
CA LEU A 513 -14.91 -22.50 12.53
C LEU A 513 -13.90 -22.84 13.61
N PHE A 514 -12.67 -23.14 13.20
CA PHE A 514 -11.58 -23.36 14.13
C PHE A 514 -10.38 -22.50 13.76
N GLN A 515 -9.60 -22.06 14.75
CA GLN A 515 -8.35 -21.33 14.53
C GLN A 515 -7.20 -22.08 15.17
N ARG A 516 -6.11 -22.20 14.40
CA ARG A 516 -4.86 -22.77 14.89
C ARG A 516 -4.13 -21.73 15.74
N LEU A 517 -3.95 -22.03 17.02
CA LEU A 517 -3.10 -21.27 17.92
C LEU A 517 -1.81 -22.05 18.16
N VAL A 518 -0.67 -21.40 17.96
CA VAL A 518 0.64 -21.94 18.30
C VAL A 518 1.12 -21.23 19.55
N SER A 519 1.25 -21.97 20.64
CA SER A 519 1.78 -21.46 21.90
C SER A 519 3.29 -21.19 21.79
N PRO A 520 3.88 -20.37 22.69
CA PRO A 520 5.32 -20.10 22.68
C PRO A 520 6.22 -21.36 22.81
N ASP A 521 5.71 -22.43 23.41
CA ASP A 521 6.39 -23.74 23.51
C ASP A 521 6.27 -24.60 22.23
N GLY A 522 5.66 -24.06 21.17
CA GLY A 522 5.42 -24.74 19.90
C GLY A 522 4.18 -25.65 19.89
N THR A 523 3.48 -25.84 21.02
CA THR A 523 2.27 -26.64 21.04
C THR A 523 1.18 -25.97 20.22
N THR A 524 0.59 -26.75 19.31
CA THR A 524 -0.52 -26.28 18.49
C THR A 524 -1.84 -26.74 19.11
N ARG A 525 -2.79 -25.81 19.28
CA ARG A 525 -4.17 -26.11 19.65
C ARG A 525 -5.10 -25.56 18.57
N CYS A 526 -6.19 -26.27 18.34
CA CYS A 526 -7.24 -25.85 17.42
C CYS A 526 -8.45 -25.46 18.26
N LEU A 527 -8.78 -24.16 18.30
CA LEU A 527 -9.88 -23.65 19.11
C LEU A 527 -11.05 -23.23 18.24
N GLU A 528 -12.26 -23.54 18.65
CA GLU A 528 -13.48 -23.08 17.99
C GLU A 528 -13.56 -21.55 17.99
N ARG A 529 -14.11 -20.98 16.91
CA ARG A 529 -14.29 -19.54 16.71
C ARG A 529 -15.73 -19.24 16.33
N THR A 530 -16.25 -18.15 16.89
CA THR A 530 -17.55 -17.61 16.47
C THR A 530 -17.43 -16.98 15.08
N ARG A 531 -18.42 -17.26 14.23
CA ARG A 531 -18.59 -16.61 12.92
C ARG A 531 -18.77 -15.12 13.08
N GLN A 532 -18.10 -14.34 12.24
CA GLN A 532 -18.35 -12.91 12.15
C GLN A 532 -19.62 -12.65 11.31
N PRO A 533 -20.59 -11.87 11.80
CA PRO A 533 -21.75 -11.49 11.01
C PRO A 533 -21.33 -10.79 9.71
N GLY A 534 -21.97 -11.15 8.59
CA GLY A 534 -21.66 -10.60 7.26
C GLY A 534 -20.42 -11.17 6.58
N VAL A 535 -19.73 -12.15 7.19
CA VAL A 535 -18.58 -12.82 6.59
C VAL A 535 -18.99 -14.21 6.09
N THR A 536 -18.71 -14.49 4.81
CA THR A 536 -18.87 -15.81 4.20
C THR A 536 -17.54 -16.55 4.20
N TYR A 537 -17.58 -17.84 4.53
CA TYR A 537 -16.40 -18.70 4.60
C TYR A 537 -16.43 -19.73 3.48
N TRP A 538 -15.27 -20.01 2.88
CA TRP A 538 -15.13 -20.91 1.73
C TRP A 538 -14.05 -21.94 2.03
N ARG A 539 -14.31 -23.20 1.70
CA ARG A 539 -13.29 -24.25 1.74
C ARG A 539 -12.21 -23.96 0.73
N THR A 540 -10.98 -24.34 1.04
CA THR A 540 -9.91 -24.39 0.05
C THR A 540 -10.15 -25.53 -0.93
N GLY A 541 -10.16 -25.21 -2.24
CA GLY A 541 -10.25 -26.18 -3.33
C GLY A 541 -8.89 -26.78 -3.69
N ALA A 542 -8.77 -27.30 -4.91
CA ALA A 542 -7.50 -27.87 -5.38
C ALA A 542 -6.40 -26.79 -5.41
N GLU A 543 -5.18 -27.17 -5.02
CA GLU A 543 -4.01 -26.31 -5.21
C GLU A 543 -3.69 -26.21 -6.70
N ILE A 544 -3.56 -24.98 -7.21
CA ILE A 544 -3.11 -24.71 -8.56
C ILE A 544 -1.58 -24.77 -8.56
N PRO A 545 -0.95 -25.60 -9.42
CA PRO A 545 0.51 -25.69 -9.48
C PRO A 545 1.15 -24.33 -9.72
N ALA A 546 2.22 -24.00 -8.99
CA ALA A 546 2.91 -22.71 -9.13
C ALA A 546 3.44 -22.48 -10.56
N THR A 547 3.77 -23.55 -11.28
CA THR A 547 4.17 -23.52 -12.71
C THR A 547 3.07 -23.02 -13.65
N SER A 548 1.83 -22.93 -13.17
CA SER A 548 0.71 -22.33 -13.91
C SER A 548 0.77 -20.80 -13.96
N PHE A 549 1.73 -20.16 -13.28
CA PHE A 549 1.91 -18.70 -13.22
C PHE A 549 3.24 -18.27 -13.85
N VAL A 550 3.24 -17.08 -14.46
CA VAL A 550 4.42 -16.54 -15.16
C VAL A 550 5.56 -16.31 -14.18
N PRO A 551 6.73 -16.96 -14.37
CA PRO A 551 7.90 -16.70 -13.54
C PRO A 551 8.54 -15.35 -13.91
N GLY A 552 9.07 -14.68 -12.91
CA GLY A 552 9.88 -13.48 -13.03
C GLY A 552 11.23 -13.65 -12.33
N THR A 553 12.24 -12.94 -12.81
CA THR A 553 13.58 -12.90 -12.21
C THR A 553 13.78 -11.52 -11.58
N PRO A 554 13.76 -11.41 -10.23
CA PRO A 554 14.03 -10.15 -9.56
C PRO A 554 15.53 -9.82 -9.62
N SER A 555 15.86 -8.57 -9.92
CA SER A 555 17.22 -8.03 -9.90
C SER A 555 17.21 -6.61 -9.34
N ILE A 556 18.29 -6.18 -8.69
CA ILE A 556 18.48 -4.79 -8.28
C ILE A 556 19.19 -4.07 -9.43
N GLU A 557 18.54 -3.10 -10.05
CA GLU A 557 19.03 -2.37 -11.23
C GLU A 557 19.27 -0.89 -10.95
#